data_AF-B4JRV8-F1
#
_entry.id   AF-B4JRV8-F1
#
_cell.length_a   1.000
_cell.length_b   1.000
_cell.length_c   1.000
_cell.angle_alpha   90.00
_cell.angle_beta   90.00
_cell.angle_gamma   90.00
#
_symmetry.space_group_name_H-M   'P 1'
#
loop_
_entity.id
_entity.type
_entity.pdbx_description
1 polymer ?
#
loop_
_entity_poly.entity_id
_entity_poly.type
_entity_poly.pdbx_seq_one_letter_code
_entity_poly.pdbx_strand_id
1 'polypeptide(L)'
;MSQAEDQPWFLSNFEYGSGIAALHMEIEHFYNYIVNTRTEYMMRLEAVQRIENLLLGLWPEVSIEVFGSFRTGLNLPISDIDIAVNQFCCHGCGPLMELKAALIKRGIATDVLVLDKASVPVVKFTEHITQIKFDISFNKTTGVKAAELIQRYIEQFPELPKLVIVLKQFLMLRGLNEVYSTGGISSYAITLMCISFLQQHSSKNDNKLGRLLLKFLEFYGRKFDYFKYGISVRGRVEKCVLQATLGEYNWLSVLTIEDPITPTNDIGRSSFAALDVKKSFEIAFLKLSKLVDLDSSKVSGSMLGSIVQVPLSVINYRNWVQLKFRHLTSNGTTPPLNVL
;
A
#
# COMPACT_ATOMS: atom_id res chain seq x y z
N MET A 1 -30.44 11.15 0.00
CA MET A 1 -29.25 10.51 -0.62
C MET A 1 -28.79 9.44 0.35
N SER A 2 -29.01 8.18 0.00
CA SER A 2 -28.89 7.05 0.93
C SER A 2 -27.43 6.80 1.32
N GLN A 3 -27.17 6.57 2.61
CA GLN A 3 -25.88 6.14 3.19
C GLN A 3 -25.24 4.89 2.55
N ALA A 4 -25.90 4.26 1.56
CA ALA A 4 -25.48 3.03 0.90
C ALA A 4 -24.39 3.23 -0.19
N GLU A 5 -24.14 4.45 -0.67
CA GLU A 5 -23.18 4.65 -1.78
C GLU A 5 -21.70 4.64 -1.35
N ASP A 6 -21.38 5.01 -0.11
CA ASP A 6 -19.98 5.17 0.35
C ASP A 6 -19.39 3.92 1.02
N GLN A 7 -20.22 2.88 1.25
CA GLN A 7 -19.87 1.67 1.99
C GLN A 7 -20.25 0.37 1.25
N PRO A 8 -19.75 0.16 0.01
CA PRO A 8 -20.18 -0.95 -0.85
C PRO A 8 -19.81 -2.35 -0.33
N TRP A 9 -18.91 -2.45 0.66
CA TRP A 9 -18.55 -3.72 1.30
C TRP A 9 -19.49 -4.11 2.45
N PHE A 10 -20.32 -3.18 2.95
CA PHE A 10 -21.22 -3.41 4.07
C PHE A 10 -22.53 -4.02 3.56
N LEU A 11 -22.70 -5.32 3.80
CA LEU A 11 -23.79 -6.11 3.21
C LEU A 11 -25.06 -6.00 4.06
N SER A 12 -26.13 -5.41 3.51
CA SER A 12 -27.41 -5.21 4.22
C SER A 12 -28.13 -6.52 4.56
N ASN A 13 -27.84 -7.60 3.84
CA ASN A 13 -28.41 -8.93 4.03
C ASN A 13 -27.52 -9.84 4.90
N PHE A 14 -26.46 -9.31 5.52
CA PHE A 14 -25.54 -10.09 6.35
C PHE A 14 -25.63 -9.70 7.82
N GLU A 15 -25.73 -10.69 8.70
CA GLU A 15 -25.73 -10.47 10.15
C GLU A 15 -24.30 -10.46 10.68
N TYR A 16 -23.73 -9.26 10.87
CA TYR A 16 -22.36 -9.09 11.38
C TYR A 16 -22.18 -9.51 12.86
N GLY A 17 -23.27 -9.63 13.63
CA GLY A 17 -23.20 -9.86 15.08
C GLY A 17 -22.78 -8.60 15.83
N SER A 18 -21.97 -8.73 16.89
CA SER A 18 -21.60 -7.62 17.76
C SER A 18 -20.11 -7.54 18.13
N GLY A 19 -19.70 -6.35 18.57
CA GLY A 19 -18.36 -6.06 19.07
C GLY A 19 -17.23 -6.48 18.13
N ILE A 20 -16.21 -7.17 18.69
CA ILE A 20 -15.01 -7.58 17.97
C ILE A 20 -15.32 -8.55 16.82
N ALA A 21 -16.34 -9.40 16.95
CA ALA A 21 -16.69 -10.37 15.92
C ALA A 21 -17.29 -9.67 14.69
N ALA A 22 -18.14 -8.67 14.90
CA ALA A 22 -18.69 -7.84 13.83
C ALA A 22 -17.60 -7.09 13.08
N LEU A 23 -16.72 -6.40 13.82
CA LEU A 23 -15.60 -5.68 13.20
C LEU A 23 -14.66 -6.62 12.42
N HIS A 24 -14.44 -7.85 12.92
CA HIS A 24 -13.66 -8.85 12.18
C HIS A 24 -14.30 -9.22 10.84
N MET A 25 -15.59 -9.57 10.82
CA MET A 25 -16.30 -9.91 9.59
C MET A 25 -16.37 -8.74 8.61
N GLU A 26 -16.51 -7.53 9.15
CA GLU A 26 -16.52 -6.32 8.32
C GLU A 26 -15.16 -6.05 7.65
N ILE A 27 -14.05 -6.29 8.35
CA ILE A 27 -12.70 -6.21 7.75
C ILE A 27 -12.55 -7.26 6.66
N GLU A 28 -13.05 -8.48 6.84
CA GLU A 28 -13.04 -9.52 5.79
C GLU A 28 -13.80 -9.07 4.54
N HIS A 29 -15.02 -8.55 4.69
CA HIS A 29 -15.81 -8.05 3.56
C HIS A 29 -15.16 -6.84 2.88
N PHE A 30 -14.61 -5.91 3.67
CA PHE A 30 -13.88 -4.77 3.12
C PHE A 30 -12.65 -5.23 2.32
N TYR A 31 -11.85 -6.15 2.86
CA TYR A 31 -10.69 -6.69 2.16
C TYR A 31 -11.09 -7.36 0.84
N ASN A 32 -12.10 -8.24 0.87
CA ASN A 32 -12.59 -8.94 -0.32
C ASN A 32 -13.16 -7.98 -1.39
N TYR A 33 -13.76 -6.87 -0.97
CA TYR A 33 -14.21 -5.82 -1.89
C TYR A 33 -13.03 -5.05 -2.49
N ILE A 34 -12.01 -4.73 -1.70
CA ILE A 34 -10.89 -3.88 -2.12
C ILE A 34 -9.88 -4.61 -3.00
N VAL A 35 -9.57 -5.87 -2.71
CA VAL A 35 -8.62 -6.68 -3.51
C VAL A 35 -9.03 -6.63 -4.99
N ASN A 36 -8.02 -6.69 -5.87
CA ASN A 36 -8.28 -6.59 -7.30
C ASN A 36 -9.18 -7.71 -7.79
N THR A 37 -10.18 -7.33 -8.58
CA THR A 37 -10.93 -8.31 -9.35
C THR A 37 -10.03 -8.93 -10.41
N ARG A 38 -10.45 -10.08 -10.94
CA ARG A 38 -9.76 -10.70 -12.07
C ARG A 38 -9.61 -9.74 -13.26
N THR A 39 -10.66 -8.97 -13.56
CA THR A 39 -10.65 -7.99 -14.65
C THR A 39 -9.63 -6.88 -14.40
N GLU A 40 -9.60 -6.32 -13.18
CA GLU A 40 -8.63 -5.29 -12.80
C GLU A 40 -7.19 -5.79 -12.88
N TYR A 41 -6.95 -7.02 -12.41
CA TYR A 41 -5.63 -7.64 -12.49
C TYR A 41 -5.18 -7.84 -13.94
N MET A 42 -6.04 -8.38 -14.81
CA MET A 42 -5.72 -8.59 -16.23
C MET A 42 -5.48 -7.27 -16.96
N MET A 43 -6.31 -6.26 -16.70
CA MET A 43 -6.10 -4.91 -17.25
C MET A 43 -4.74 -4.32 -16.81
N ARG A 44 -4.36 -4.50 -15.54
CA ARG A 44 -3.04 -4.07 -15.02
C ARG A 44 -1.90 -4.81 -15.73
N LEU A 45 -2.02 -6.12 -15.95
CA LEU A 45 -1.03 -6.89 -16.71
C LEU A 45 -0.87 -6.38 -18.15
N GLU A 46 -1.97 -6.12 -18.85
CA GLU A 46 -1.87 -5.55 -20.20
C GLU A 46 -1.24 -4.15 -20.21
N ALA A 47 -1.51 -3.33 -19.20
CA ALA A 47 -0.87 -2.03 -19.05
C ALA A 47 0.64 -2.17 -18.84
N VAL A 48 1.07 -3.09 -17.97
CA VAL A 48 2.49 -3.43 -17.79
C VAL A 48 3.12 -3.86 -19.11
N GLN A 49 2.49 -4.78 -19.85
CA GLN A 49 3.02 -5.27 -21.13
C GLN A 49 3.21 -4.14 -22.16
N ARG A 50 2.30 -3.16 -22.21
CA ARG A 50 2.45 -1.99 -23.10
C ARG A 50 3.64 -1.13 -22.72
N ILE A 51 3.86 -0.91 -21.43
CA ILE A 51 5.02 -0.17 -20.93
C ILE A 51 6.31 -0.96 -21.15
N GLU A 52 6.30 -2.27 -20.96
CA GLU A 52 7.44 -3.15 -21.25
C GLU A 52 7.83 -3.09 -22.73
N ASN A 53 6.85 -3.19 -23.64
CA ASN A 53 7.09 -3.09 -25.09
C ASN A 53 7.66 -1.72 -25.48
N LEU A 54 7.24 -0.64 -24.80
CA LEU A 54 7.83 0.68 -24.97
C LEU A 54 9.30 0.67 -24.55
N LEU A 55 9.59 0.20 -23.34
CA LEU A 55 10.93 0.20 -22.76
C LEU A 55 11.90 -0.67 -23.55
N LEU A 56 11.51 -1.88 -23.94
CA LEU A 56 12.32 -2.77 -24.78
C LEU A 56 12.54 -2.20 -26.19
N GLY A 57 11.58 -1.40 -26.69
CA GLY A 57 11.74 -0.69 -27.95
C GLY A 57 12.66 0.53 -27.88
N LEU A 58 12.91 1.07 -26.70
CA LEU A 58 13.91 2.13 -26.48
C LEU A 58 15.28 1.53 -26.17
N TRP A 59 15.30 0.53 -25.28
CA TRP A 59 16.50 -0.06 -24.73
C TRP A 59 16.35 -1.60 -24.70
N PRO A 60 16.75 -2.31 -25.77
CA PRO A 60 16.54 -3.76 -25.89
C PRO A 60 17.28 -4.63 -24.86
N GLU A 61 18.35 -4.11 -24.26
CA GLU A 61 19.22 -4.86 -23.34
C GLU A 61 18.81 -4.73 -21.87
N VAL A 62 17.77 -3.95 -21.55
CA VAL A 62 17.36 -3.72 -20.17
C VAL A 62 16.57 -4.89 -19.61
N SER A 63 16.70 -5.10 -18.30
CA SER A 63 15.78 -5.95 -17.55
C SER A 63 14.68 -5.10 -16.94
N ILE A 64 13.43 -5.52 -17.07
CA ILE A 64 12.25 -4.79 -16.56
C ILE A 64 11.63 -5.63 -15.46
N GLU A 65 11.48 -5.03 -14.27
CA GLU A 65 10.94 -5.72 -13.11
C GLU A 65 9.84 -4.87 -12.48
N VAL A 66 8.64 -5.45 -12.37
CA VAL A 66 7.55 -4.85 -11.60
C VAL A 66 7.80 -5.14 -10.12
N PHE A 67 7.65 -4.15 -9.25
CA PHE A 67 7.84 -4.30 -7.81
C PHE A 67 6.75 -3.59 -7.01
N GLY A 68 6.95 -3.49 -5.69
CA GLY A 68 6.08 -2.73 -4.82
C GLY A 68 4.74 -3.41 -4.59
N SER A 69 3.70 -2.60 -4.37
CA SER A 69 2.42 -3.10 -3.87
C SER A 69 1.67 -4.00 -4.84
N PHE A 70 1.88 -3.84 -6.15
CA PHE A 70 1.28 -4.71 -7.16
C PHE A 70 1.91 -6.11 -7.14
N ARG A 71 3.24 -6.21 -6.99
CA ARG A 71 3.92 -7.51 -6.87
C ARG A 71 3.61 -8.25 -5.56
N THR A 72 3.28 -7.53 -4.49
CA THR A 72 2.90 -8.14 -3.20
C THR A 72 1.41 -8.42 -3.04
N GLY A 73 0.57 -8.01 -4.00
CA GLY A 73 -0.90 -8.06 -3.87
C GLY A 73 -1.48 -7.09 -2.83
N LEU A 74 -0.66 -6.18 -2.26
CA LEU A 74 -1.07 -5.23 -1.22
C LEU A 74 -1.47 -3.86 -1.79
N ASN A 75 -1.83 -3.79 -3.06
CA ASN A 75 -2.20 -2.55 -3.75
C ASN A 75 -3.69 -2.21 -3.56
N LEU A 76 -4.00 -0.92 -3.44
CA LEU A 76 -5.39 -0.44 -3.52
C LEU A 76 -5.83 -0.38 -4.99
N PRO A 77 -7.12 -0.19 -5.28
CA PRO A 77 -7.64 -0.24 -6.66
C PRO A 77 -7.07 0.86 -7.55
N ILE A 78 -6.71 1.99 -6.94
CA ILE A 78 -6.10 3.16 -7.58
C ILE A 78 -4.59 3.28 -7.30
N SER A 79 -3.96 2.26 -6.70
CA SER A 79 -2.51 2.28 -6.49
C SER A 79 -1.74 2.23 -7.81
N ASP A 80 -0.65 2.97 -7.81
CA ASP A 80 0.34 3.05 -8.88
C ASP A 80 1.02 1.69 -9.10
N ILE A 81 1.61 1.49 -10.27
CA ILE A 81 2.48 0.35 -10.60
C ILE A 81 3.92 0.84 -10.65
N ASP A 82 4.76 0.26 -9.79
CA ASP A 82 6.18 0.55 -9.72
C ASP A 82 6.98 -0.37 -10.66
N ILE A 83 7.81 0.20 -11.54
CA ILE A 83 8.70 -0.54 -12.45
C ILE A 83 10.14 -0.11 -12.23
N ALA A 84 11.04 -1.10 -12.14
CA ALA A 84 12.48 -0.91 -12.14
C ALA A 84 13.04 -1.32 -13.51
N VAL A 85 13.78 -0.40 -14.14
CA VAL A 85 14.56 -0.67 -15.35
C VAL A 85 16.01 -0.87 -14.93
N ASN A 86 16.49 -2.10 -15.02
CA ASN A 86 17.84 -2.50 -14.63
C ASN A 86 18.72 -2.76 -15.86
N GLN A 87 20.03 -2.92 -15.62
CA GLN A 87 21.02 -3.15 -16.69
C GLN A 87 21.04 -2.01 -17.71
N PHE A 88 20.71 -0.79 -17.26
CA PHE A 88 20.71 0.38 -18.11
C PHE A 88 22.13 0.96 -18.22
N CYS A 89 22.72 0.87 -19.42
CA CYS A 89 24.01 1.48 -19.74
C CYS A 89 23.79 2.78 -20.53
N CYS A 90 24.00 3.93 -19.89
CA CYS A 90 23.69 5.23 -20.48
C CYS A 90 24.63 5.63 -21.64
N HIS A 91 24.07 6.23 -22.69
CA HIS A 91 24.80 7.00 -23.70
C HIS A 91 24.01 8.29 -24.00
N GLY A 92 24.30 9.42 -23.32
CA GLY A 92 23.72 10.74 -23.65
C GLY A 92 22.69 11.33 -22.67
N CYS A 93 21.65 12.03 -23.20
CA CYS A 93 20.58 12.67 -22.40
C CYS A 93 19.94 11.64 -21.47
N GLY A 94 20.05 11.84 -20.15
CA GLY A 94 19.75 10.80 -19.17
C GLY A 94 18.39 10.10 -19.33
N PRO A 95 18.27 8.84 -18.88
CA PRO A 95 17.16 7.92 -19.17
C PRO A 95 15.76 8.48 -18.87
N LEU A 96 15.65 9.31 -17.84
CA LEU A 96 14.37 9.90 -17.41
C LEU A 96 13.75 10.81 -18.49
N MET A 97 14.58 11.61 -19.16
CA MET A 97 14.12 12.56 -20.18
C MET A 97 13.81 11.86 -21.50
N GLU A 98 14.61 10.85 -21.86
CA GLU A 98 14.35 9.99 -23.02
C GLU A 98 13.02 9.23 -22.85
N LEU A 99 12.78 8.64 -21.67
CA LEU A 99 11.51 7.98 -21.36
C LEU A 99 10.34 8.96 -21.46
N LYS A 100 10.45 10.15 -20.88
CA LYS A 100 9.42 11.19 -20.96
C LYS A 100 9.10 11.54 -22.41
N ALA A 101 10.12 11.78 -23.24
CA ALA A 101 9.93 12.11 -24.65
C ALA A 101 9.24 10.98 -25.41
N ALA A 102 9.63 9.73 -25.15
CA ALA A 102 9.03 8.56 -25.78
C ALA A 102 7.56 8.35 -25.40
N LEU A 103 7.22 8.51 -24.11
CA LEU A 103 5.85 8.41 -23.59
C LEU A 103 4.92 9.42 -24.27
N ILE A 104 5.37 10.68 -24.39
CA ILE A 104 4.61 11.76 -25.02
C ILE A 104 4.50 11.52 -26.54
N LYS A 105 5.62 11.25 -27.21
CA LYS A 105 5.66 11.06 -28.66
C LYS A 105 4.77 9.93 -29.14
N ARG A 106 4.66 8.84 -28.36
CA ARG A 106 3.82 7.68 -28.71
C ARG A 106 2.38 7.79 -28.19
N GLY A 107 2.01 8.86 -27.48
CA GLY A 107 0.66 9.05 -26.94
C GLY A 107 0.27 7.98 -25.90
N ILE A 108 1.25 7.40 -25.20
CA ILE A 108 1.02 6.31 -24.22
C ILE A 108 0.53 6.88 -22.89
N ALA A 109 0.96 8.09 -22.53
CA ALA A 109 0.75 8.64 -21.20
C ALA A 109 0.35 10.11 -21.19
N THR A 110 -0.36 10.49 -20.13
CA THR A 110 -0.63 11.86 -19.70
C THR A 110 0.10 12.17 -18.39
N ASP A 111 0.15 13.45 -18.01
CA ASP A 111 0.67 13.90 -16.70
C ASP A 111 2.11 13.43 -16.39
N VAL A 112 2.97 13.41 -17.42
CA VAL A 112 4.34 12.89 -17.30
C VAL A 112 5.24 13.87 -16.52
N LEU A 113 5.63 13.45 -15.31
CA LEU A 113 6.46 14.18 -14.38
C LEU A 113 7.80 13.45 -14.16
N VAL A 114 8.90 14.19 -14.28
CA VAL A 114 10.25 13.69 -13.94
C VAL A 114 10.61 14.24 -12.57
N LEU A 115 10.88 13.35 -11.62
CA LEU A 115 11.35 13.67 -10.29
C LEU A 115 12.81 13.23 -10.16
N ASP A 116 13.73 14.09 -10.59
CA ASP A 116 15.17 13.81 -10.65
C ASP A 116 15.93 14.16 -9.36
N LYS A 117 15.35 15.00 -8.50
CA LYS A 117 15.93 15.46 -7.22
C LYS A 117 15.62 14.56 -6.02
N ALA A 118 14.74 13.57 -6.18
CA ALA A 118 14.41 12.63 -5.10
C ALA A 118 15.58 11.67 -4.84
N SER A 119 15.62 11.05 -3.65
CA SER A 119 16.65 10.04 -3.33
C SER A 119 16.67 8.88 -4.32
N VAL A 120 15.53 8.58 -4.95
CA VAL A 120 15.42 7.69 -6.10
C VAL A 120 14.74 8.46 -7.22
N PRO A 121 15.46 8.81 -8.30
CA PRO A 121 14.88 9.46 -9.45
C PRO A 121 13.81 8.59 -10.13
N VAL A 122 12.66 9.19 -10.46
CA VAL A 122 11.49 8.47 -11.00
C VAL A 122 10.78 9.29 -12.07
N VAL A 123 10.26 8.62 -13.09
CA VAL A 123 9.28 9.18 -14.03
C VAL A 123 7.89 8.70 -13.61
N LYS A 124 7.04 9.64 -13.20
CA LYS A 124 5.64 9.39 -12.84
C LYS A 124 4.72 9.78 -14.00
N PHE A 125 3.71 8.97 -14.32
CA PHE A 125 2.75 9.29 -15.37
C PHE A 125 1.45 8.48 -15.24
N THR A 126 0.41 8.87 -15.98
CA THR A 126 -0.85 8.12 -16.10
C THR A 126 -0.94 7.50 -17.49
N GLU A 127 -1.14 6.17 -17.58
CA GLU A 127 -1.31 5.48 -18.86
C GLU A 127 -2.69 5.75 -19.46
N HIS A 128 -2.73 6.09 -20.75
CA HIS A 128 -3.91 6.66 -21.39
C HIS A 128 -5.11 5.69 -21.49
N ILE A 129 -4.89 4.38 -21.66
CA ILE A 129 -5.96 3.41 -21.95
C ILE A 129 -6.71 2.99 -20.69
N THR A 130 -5.95 2.72 -19.63
CA THR A 130 -6.38 2.15 -18.35
C THR A 130 -6.47 3.17 -17.24
N GLN A 131 -5.86 4.36 -17.42
CA GLN A 131 -5.78 5.40 -16.39
C GLN A 131 -5.02 4.94 -15.13
N ILE A 132 -4.19 3.91 -15.25
CA ILE A 132 -3.29 3.47 -14.20
C ILE A 132 -2.08 4.42 -14.14
N LYS A 133 -1.70 4.78 -12.92
CA LYS A 133 -0.46 5.53 -12.67
C LYS A 133 0.75 4.59 -12.63
N PHE A 134 1.85 5.05 -13.17
CA PHE A 134 3.12 4.33 -13.21
C PHE A 134 4.24 5.18 -12.63
N ASP A 135 5.12 4.52 -11.89
CA ASP A 135 6.36 5.06 -11.35
C ASP A 135 7.53 4.24 -11.90
N ILE A 136 8.33 4.82 -12.81
CA ILE A 136 9.48 4.13 -13.42
C ILE A 136 10.79 4.68 -12.86
N SER A 137 11.56 3.80 -12.23
CA SER A 137 12.89 4.10 -11.68
C SER A 137 13.98 3.25 -12.35
N PHE A 138 15.22 3.74 -12.35
CA PHE A 138 16.34 3.09 -13.03
C PHE A 138 17.32 2.51 -12.00
N ASN A 139 17.83 1.30 -12.27
CA ASN A 139 18.82 0.57 -11.47
C ASN A 139 18.44 0.39 -9.99
N LYS A 140 17.16 0.13 -9.70
CA LYS A 140 16.64 -0.09 -8.35
C LYS A 140 16.38 -1.57 -8.07
N THR A 141 17.40 -2.28 -7.61
CA THR A 141 17.31 -3.74 -7.33
C THR A 141 16.70 -4.08 -5.96
N THR A 142 16.57 -3.11 -5.05
CA THR A 142 16.08 -3.36 -3.68
C THR A 142 14.57 -3.59 -3.60
N GLY A 143 13.79 -3.01 -4.52
CA GLY A 143 12.33 -3.13 -4.54
C GLY A 143 11.85 -4.57 -4.73
N VAL A 144 12.56 -5.35 -5.55
CA VAL A 144 12.27 -6.76 -5.82
C VAL A 144 12.51 -7.62 -4.58
N LYS A 145 13.66 -7.45 -3.91
CA LYS A 145 13.97 -8.16 -2.66
C LYS A 145 12.99 -7.81 -1.53
N ALA A 146 12.59 -6.54 -1.46
CA ALA A 146 11.57 -6.10 -0.50
C ALA A 146 10.25 -6.81 -0.75
N ALA A 147 9.77 -6.88 -2.00
CA ALA A 147 8.54 -7.59 -2.33
C ALA A 147 8.59 -9.07 -1.95
N GLU A 148 9.69 -9.77 -2.24
CA GLU A 148 9.89 -11.18 -1.86
C GLU A 148 9.89 -11.38 -0.34
N LEU A 149 10.50 -10.46 0.41
CA LEU A 149 10.46 -10.50 1.87
C LEU A 149 9.02 -10.32 2.39
N ILE A 150 8.28 -9.36 1.83
CA ILE A 150 6.87 -9.15 2.21
C ILE A 150 6.04 -10.39 1.92
N GLN A 151 6.26 -11.09 0.80
CA GLN A 151 5.53 -12.31 0.48
C GLN A 151 5.72 -13.41 1.54
N ARG A 152 6.96 -13.61 2.02
CA ARG A 152 7.22 -14.56 3.12
C ARG A 152 6.46 -14.18 4.40
N TYR A 153 6.31 -12.88 4.67
CA TYR A 153 5.52 -12.43 5.81
C TYR A 153 4.01 -12.56 5.60
N ILE A 154 3.52 -12.47 4.37
CA ILE A 154 2.12 -12.74 4.04
C ILE A 154 1.80 -14.23 4.28
N GLU A 155 2.69 -15.13 3.86
CA GLU A 155 2.58 -16.57 4.15
C GLU A 155 2.61 -16.85 5.66
N GLN A 156 3.49 -16.16 6.38
CA GLN A 156 3.61 -16.32 7.84
C GLN A 156 2.40 -15.74 8.61
N PHE A 157 1.84 -14.63 8.13
CA PHE A 157 0.76 -13.90 8.79
C PHE A 157 -0.41 -13.63 7.83
N PRO A 158 -1.39 -14.55 7.73
CA PRO A 158 -2.55 -14.39 6.84
C PRO A 158 -3.44 -13.15 7.12
N GLU A 159 -3.31 -12.56 8.30
CA GLU A 159 -3.97 -11.32 8.72
C GLU A 159 -3.27 -10.06 8.17
N LEU A 160 -1.99 -10.17 7.79
CA LEU A 160 -1.17 -9.04 7.34
C LEU A 160 -1.79 -8.31 6.14
N PRO A 161 -2.20 -8.99 5.03
CA PRO A 161 -2.81 -8.28 3.90
C PRO A 161 -4.05 -7.49 4.30
N LYS A 162 -4.88 -8.06 5.17
CA LYS A 162 -6.16 -7.48 5.59
C LYS A 162 -5.93 -6.22 6.42
N LEU A 163 -4.99 -6.26 7.37
CA LEU A 163 -4.62 -5.09 8.16
C LEU A 163 -3.97 -4.00 7.29
N VAL A 164 -3.04 -4.38 6.41
CA VAL A 164 -2.34 -3.43 5.53
C VAL A 164 -3.34 -2.71 4.62
N ILE A 165 -4.28 -3.42 4.02
CA ILE A 165 -5.28 -2.82 3.12
C ILE A 165 -6.19 -1.82 3.86
N VAL A 166 -6.66 -2.16 5.06
CA VAL A 166 -7.45 -1.23 5.90
C VAL A 166 -6.63 0.02 6.24
N LEU A 167 -5.39 -0.15 6.69
CA LEU A 167 -4.54 0.97 7.12
C LEU A 167 -4.08 1.83 5.94
N LYS A 168 -3.81 1.23 4.78
CA LYS A 168 -3.53 1.97 3.54
C LYS A 168 -4.72 2.82 3.12
N GLN A 169 -5.93 2.24 3.12
CA GLN A 169 -7.14 3.01 2.82
C GLN A 169 -7.32 4.16 3.83
N PHE A 170 -7.15 3.87 5.11
CA PHE A 170 -7.28 4.83 6.20
C PHE A 170 -6.34 6.04 6.04
N LEU A 171 -5.07 5.80 5.72
CA LEU A 171 -4.07 6.85 5.51
C LEU A 171 -4.34 7.64 4.23
N MET A 172 -4.74 6.95 3.16
CA MET A 172 -5.04 7.58 1.87
C MET A 172 -6.19 8.58 1.97
N LEU A 173 -7.27 8.24 2.69
CA LEU A 173 -8.40 9.15 2.90
C LEU A 173 -8.04 10.43 3.66
N ARG A 174 -6.87 10.45 4.31
CA ARG A 174 -6.34 11.58 5.08
C ARG A 174 -5.20 12.29 4.37
N GLY A 175 -4.82 11.85 3.16
CA GLY A 175 -3.65 12.37 2.45
C GLY A 175 -2.32 12.05 3.15
N LEU A 176 -2.29 11.04 4.03
CA LEU A 176 -1.12 10.66 4.83
C LEU A 176 -0.38 9.43 4.25
N ASN A 177 -0.65 9.07 2.99
CA ASN A 177 -0.03 7.93 2.31
C ASN A 177 1.12 8.31 1.37
N GLU A 178 1.40 9.60 1.19
CA GLU A 178 2.44 10.12 0.29
C GLU A 178 3.60 10.71 1.07
N VAL A 179 4.82 10.23 0.83
CA VAL A 179 6.01 10.72 1.54
C VAL A 179 6.48 12.06 0.96
N TYR A 180 6.52 12.18 -0.37
CA TYR A 180 7.12 13.35 -1.02
C TYR A 180 6.30 14.63 -0.85
N SER A 181 4.97 14.55 -0.98
CA SER A 181 4.09 15.72 -0.97
C SER A 181 3.62 16.12 0.43
N THR A 182 3.31 15.14 1.30
CA THR A 182 2.71 15.41 2.62
C THR A 182 3.56 14.96 3.80
N GLY A 183 4.69 14.27 3.56
CA GLY A 183 5.49 13.68 4.63
C GLY A 183 4.76 12.56 5.37
N GLY A 184 3.76 11.95 4.72
CA GLY A 184 3.01 10.81 5.24
C GLY A 184 3.85 9.53 5.32
N ILE A 185 3.18 8.39 5.48
CA ILE A 185 3.80 7.08 5.59
C ILE A 185 3.65 6.32 4.27
N SER A 186 4.77 5.83 3.72
CA SER A 186 4.76 5.03 2.49
C SER A 186 4.06 3.68 2.67
N SER A 187 3.63 3.07 1.55
CA SER A 187 3.07 1.71 1.56
C SER A 187 4.03 0.68 2.17
N TYR A 188 5.33 0.81 1.94
CA TYR A 188 6.32 -0.10 2.52
C TYR A 188 6.45 0.11 4.04
N ALA A 189 6.52 1.37 4.49
CA ALA A 189 6.59 1.72 5.90
C ALA A 189 5.40 1.16 6.70
N ILE A 190 4.16 1.39 6.25
CA ILE A 190 2.98 0.88 6.97
C ILE A 190 2.93 -0.66 6.98
N THR A 191 3.44 -1.32 5.94
CA THR A 191 3.56 -2.78 5.89
C THR A 191 4.57 -3.28 6.93
N LEU A 192 5.74 -2.65 7.04
CA LEU A 192 6.75 -2.99 8.06
C LEU A 192 6.23 -2.74 9.49
N MET A 193 5.45 -1.68 9.71
CA MET A 193 4.77 -1.44 10.99
C MET A 193 3.80 -2.58 11.33
N CYS A 194 3.02 -3.05 10.35
CA CYS A 194 2.11 -4.18 10.54
C CYS A 194 2.87 -5.48 10.86
N ILE A 195 3.96 -5.76 10.14
CA ILE A 195 4.81 -6.94 10.38
C ILE A 195 5.38 -6.90 11.80
N SER A 196 6.03 -5.79 12.17
CA SER A 196 6.60 -5.61 13.52
C SER A 196 5.54 -5.78 14.61
N PHE A 197 4.33 -5.29 14.37
CA PHE A 197 3.22 -5.43 15.32
C PHE A 197 2.76 -6.88 15.45
N LEU A 198 2.53 -7.57 14.33
CA LEU A 198 2.05 -8.96 14.31
C LEU A 198 3.07 -9.91 14.96
N GLN A 199 4.37 -9.72 14.72
CA GLN A 199 5.41 -10.51 15.38
C GLN A 199 5.35 -10.45 16.91
N GLN A 200 4.84 -9.36 17.49
CA GLN A 200 4.69 -9.19 18.93
C GLN A 200 3.32 -9.63 19.46
N HIS A 201 2.32 -9.82 18.59
CA HIS A 201 0.92 -10.01 18.97
C HIS A 201 0.25 -11.25 18.34
N SER A 202 0.95 -12.04 17.52
CA SER A 202 0.47 -13.30 16.97
C SER A 202 0.49 -14.42 18.01
N SER A 203 -0.37 -14.32 19.02
CA SER A 203 -0.76 -15.46 19.85
C SER A 203 -1.98 -16.14 19.24
N LYS A 204 -1.98 -17.48 19.14
CA LYS A 204 -3.02 -18.29 18.47
C LYS A 204 -4.47 -18.00 18.91
N ASN A 205 -4.67 -17.39 20.09
CA ASN A 205 -5.99 -17.10 20.65
C ASN A 205 -6.50 -15.67 20.36
N ASP A 206 -5.68 -14.81 19.74
CA ASP A 206 -5.97 -13.39 19.51
C ASP A 206 -6.25 -13.03 18.03
N ASN A 207 -6.41 -14.04 17.17
CA ASN A 207 -6.45 -13.95 15.70
C ASN A 207 -7.71 -13.26 15.10
N LYS A 208 -8.49 -12.53 15.89
CA LYS A 208 -9.61 -11.74 15.33
C LYS A 208 -9.07 -10.42 14.79
N LEU A 209 -9.23 -10.19 13.48
CA LEU A 209 -8.82 -8.95 12.79
C LEU A 209 -9.31 -7.68 13.49
N GLY A 210 -10.54 -7.66 14.00
CA GLY A 210 -11.07 -6.51 14.73
C GLY A 210 -10.25 -6.17 15.98
N ARG A 211 -9.79 -7.19 16.72
CA ARG A 211 -8.91 -7.00 17.88
C ARG A 211 -7.51 -6.57 17.46
N LEU A 212 -6.95 -7.18 16.40
CA LEU A 212 -5.64 -6.82 15.87
C LEU A 212 -5.60 -5.36 15.41
N LEU A 213 -6.64 -4.91 14.68
CA LEU A 213 -6.75 -3.52 14.24
C LEU A 213 -6.83 -2.56 15.44
N LEU A 214 -7.68 -2.85 16.43
CA LEU A 214 -7.76 -2.01 17.64
C LEU A 214 -6.43 -1.93 18.38
N LYS A 215 -5.77 -3.07 18.60
CA LYS A 215 -4.46 -3.13 19.27
C LYS A 215 -3.39 -2.40 18.47
N PHE A 216 -3.38 -2.50 17.14
CA PHE A 216 -2.46 -1.76 16.28
C PHE A 216 -2.65 -0.24 16.44
N LEU A 217 -3.89 0.23 16.32
CA LEU A 217 -4.25 1.65 16.42
C LEU A 217 -3.93 2.20 17.82
N GLU A 218 -4.20 1.43 18.87
CA GLU A 218 -3.85 1.79 20.24
C GLU A 218 -2.33 1.87 20.41
N PHE A 219 -1.61 0.85 19.93
CA PHE A 219 -0.17 0.76 20.10
C PHE A 219 0.53 1.93 19.42
N TYR A 220 0.34 2.11 18.12
CA TYR A 220 0.99 3.17 17.36
C TYR A 220 0.36 4.56 17.58
N GLY A 221 -0.87 4.66 18.07
CA GLY A 221 -1.49 5.94 18.40
C GLY A 221 -1.15 6.47 19.80
N ARG A 222 -1.00 5.57 20.78
CA ARG A 222 -0.95 5.94 22.21
C ARG A 222 0.24 5.36 22.99
N LYS A 223 0.71 4.15 22.67
CA LYS A 223 1.69 3.43 23.51
C LYS A 223 3.12 3.48 22.98
N PHE A 224 3.31 3.58 21.66
CA PHE A 224 4.63 3.58 21.04
C PHE A 224 5.31 4.94 21.25
N ASP A 225 6.47 4.90 21.90
CA ASP A 225 7.32 6.08 22.07
C ASP A 225 8.23 6.24 20.85
N TYR A 226 7.78 7.09 19.92
CA TYR A 226 8.47 7.42 18.67
C TYR A 226 9.81 8.13 18.89
N PHE A 227 10.04 8.74 20.04
CA PHE A 227 11.31 9.41 20.33
C PHE A 227 12.35 8.43 20.87
N LYS A 228 11.90 7.42 21.64
CA LYS A 228 12.79 6.42 22.23
C LYS A 228 13.08 5.23 21.31
N TYR A 229 12.09 4.75 20.56
CA TYR A 229 12.20 3.50 19.81
C TYR A 229 12.05 3.70 18.29
N GLY A 230 12.74 2.86 17.53
CA GLY A 230 12.48 2.58 16.12
C GLY A 230 11.76 1.24 15.93
N ILE A 231 11.30 1.03 14.71
CA ILE A 231 10.56 -0.16 14.29
C ILE A 231 11.46 -1.04 13.43
N SER A 232 11.48 -2.34 13.70
CA SER A 232 12.21 -3.34 12.93
C SER A 232 11.32 -4.56 12.73
N VAL A 233 11.62 -5.39 11.73
CA VAL A 233 11.03 -6.73 11.59
C VAL A 233 11.55 -7.72 12.66
N ARG A 234 12.22 -7.21 13.70
CA ARG A 234 12.53 -7.91 14.96
C ARG A 234 11.69 -7.37 16.13
N GLY A 235 10.79 -6.42 15.87
CA GLY A 235 10.01 -5.70 16.87
C GLY A 235 10.53 -4.28 17.14
N ARG A 236 10.17 -3.74 18.32
CA ARG A 236 10.66 -2.44 18.79
C ARG A 236 12.14 -2.50 19.17
N VAL A 237 12.93 -1.53 18.73
CA VAL A 237 14.37 -1.42 19.00
C VAL A 237 14.68 -0.01 19.50
N GLU A 238 15.54 0.15 20.50
CA GLU A 238 15.93 1.49 20.96
C GLU A 238 16.72 2.22 19.87
N LYS A 239 16.44 3.52 19.66
CA LYS A 239 17.09 4.29 18.59
C LYS A 239 18.61 4.38 18.76
N CYS A 240 19.12 4.35 19.98
CA CYS A 240 20.56 4.31 20.25
C CYS A 240 21.24 3.07 19.64
N VAL A 241 20.54 1.92 19.63
CA VAL A 241 21.05 0.69 19.00
C VAL A 241 21.04 0.82 17.47
N LEU A 242 20.02 1.49 16.93
CA LEU A 242 19.92 1.71 15.49
C LEU A 242 20.92 2.78 14.99
N GLN A 243 21.34 3.71 15.84
CA GLN A 243 22.27 4.80 15.48
C GLN A 243 23.59 4.28 14.90
N ALA A 244 24.13 3.19 15.46
CA ALA A 244 25.36 2.58 14.96
C ALA A 244 25.22 2.03 13.52
N THR A 245 24.03 1.59 13.14
CA THR A 245 23.75 0.98 11.83
C THR A 245 23.22 2.00 10.81
N LEU A 246 22.42 2.95 11.26
CA LEU A 246 21.70 3.93 10.44
C LEU A 246 22.51 5.20 10.12
N GLY A 247 23.69 5.38 10.76
CA GLY A 247 24.56 6.54 10.56
C GLY A 247 24.16 7.80 11.36
N GLU A 248 25.06 8.78 11.40
CA GLU A 248 25.03 9.93 12.33
C GLU A 248 23.83 10.89 12.19
N TYR A 249 23.03 10.79 11.11
CA TYR A 249 21.96 11.75 10.80
C TYR A 249 20.53 11.21 11.01
N ASN A 250 20.37 9.92 11.35
CA ASN A 250 19.05 9.26 11.42
C ASN A 250 18.35 9.33 12.79
N TRP A 251 19.02 9.82 13.84
CA TRP A 251 18.42 9.94 15.19
C TRP A 251 17.38 11.07 15.31
N LEU A 252 17.32 11.97 14.32
CA LEU A 252 16.37 13.09 14.27
C LEU A 252 15.01 12.72 13.67
N SER A 253 14.89 11.59 12.97
CA SER A 253 13.61 11.16 12.37
C SER A 253 12.58 10.93 13.47
N VAL A 254 11.40 11.55 13.35
CA VAL A 254 10.28 11.26 14.28
C VAL A 254 9.92 9.78 14.19
N LEU A 255 9.72 9.27 12.99
CA LEU A 255 9.49 7.86 12.73
C LEU A 255 10.80 7.25 12.22
N THR A 256 11.32 6.24 12.94
CA THR A 256 12.49 5.47 12.51
C THR A 256 12.06 4.04 12.22
N ILE A 257 12.31 3.56 11.01
CA ILE A 257 12.01 2.18 10.60
C ILE A 257 13.25 1.61 9.91
N GLU A 258 13.84 0.57 10.51
CA GLU A 258 14.96 -0.18 9.94
C GLU A 258 14.49 -0.91 8.67
N ASP A 259 15.14 -0.64 7.54
CA ASP A 259 14.90 -1.40 6.31
C ASP A 259 15.54 -2.80 6.41
N PRO A 260 14.76 -3.89 6.40
CA PRO A 260 15.33 -5.24 6.45
C PRO A 260 16.16 -5.61 5.22
N ILE A 261 16.00 -4.92 4.10
CA ILE A 261 16.79 -5.15 2.87
C ILE A 261 18.07 -4.33 2.89
N THR A 262 18.02 -3.11 3.42
CA THR A 262 19.14 -2.17 3.45
C THR A 262 19.27 -1.57 4.86
N PRO A 263 19.88 -2.26 5.84
CA PRO A 263 19.85 -1.84 7.26
C PRO A 263 20.39 -0.44 7.57
N THR A 264 21.15 0.17 6.64
CA THR A 264 21.64 1.56 6.73
C THR A 264 20.59 2.61 6.32
N ASN A 265 19.46 2.18 5.78
CA ASN A 265 18.38 3.03 5.29
C ASN A 265 17.26 3.12 6.32
N ASP A 266 16.90 4.35 6.71
CA ASP A 266 15.73 4.62 7.55
C ASP A 266 14.53 4.91 6.65
N ILE A 267 13.58 3.97 6.58
CA ILE A 267 12.37 4.10 5.77
C ILE A 267 11.47 5.24 6.29
N GLY A 268 11.55 5.57 7.58
CA GLY A 268 10.75 6.61 8.21
C GLY A 268 11.34 8.03 8.09
N ARG A 269 12.57 8.17 7.58
CA ARG A 269 13.32 9.44 7.56
C ARG A 269 12.55 10.62 6.99
N SER A 270 11.82 10.40 5.90
CA SER A 270 11.07 11.44 5.20
C SER A 270 9.61 11.56 5.64
N SER A 271 9.17 10.78 6.63
CA SER A 271 7.81 10.77 7.16
C SER A 271 7.62 11.85 8.24
N PHE A 272 7.83 13.12 7.90
CA PHE A 272 7.79 14.22 8.87
C PHE A 272 6.39 14.48 9.47
N ALA A 273 5.32 13.99 8.85
CA ALA A 273 3.95 14.02 9.36
C ALA A 273 3.60 12.78 10.23
N ALA A 274 4.61 12.02 10.71
CA ALA A 274 4.38 10.83 11.52
C ALA A 274 3.58 11.10 12.80
N LEU A 275 3.69 12.29 13.41
CA LEU A 275 2.88 12.64 14.58
C LEU A 275 1.40 12.86 14.23
N ASP A 276 1.08 13.35 13.02
CA ASP A 276 -0.30 13.46 12.53
C ASP A 276 -0.88 12.07 12.27
N VAL A 277 -0.06 11.14 11.79
CA VAL A 277 -0.45 9.73 11.68
C VAL A 277 -0.70 9.10 13.05
N LYS A 278 0.19 9.32 14.03
CA LYS A 278 -0.02 8.89 15.43
C LYS A 278 -1.36 9.41 15.97
N LYS A 279 -1.63 10.71 15.82
CA LYS A 279 -2.88 11.33 16.27
C LYS A 279 -4.10 10.73 15.55
N SER A 280 -3.98 10.49 14.25
CA SER A 280 -5.05 9.86 13.46
C SER A 280 -5.34 8.43 13.94
N PHE A 281 -4.31 7.63 14.24
CA PHE A 281 -4.49 6.29 14.81
C PHE A 281 -5.14 6.33 16.19
N GLU A 282 -4.76 7.27 17.05
CA GLU A 282 -5.41 7.46 18.36
C GLU A 282 -6.90 7.77 18.22
N ILE A 283 -7.28 8.70 17.34
CA ILE A 283 -8.68 9.05 17.10
C ILE A 283 -9.46 7.83 16.55
N ALA A 284 -8.86 7.09 15.62
CA ALA A 284 -9.47 5.88 15.06
C ALA A 284 -9.69 4.80 16.12
N PHE A 285 -8.70 4.59 17.00
CA PHE A 285 -8.81 3.67 18.15
C PHE A 285 -9.97 4.07 19.06
N LEU A 286 -10.02 5.33 19.50
CA LEU A 286 -11.09 5.80 20.40
C LEU A 286 -12.48 5.63 19.77
N LYS A 287 -12.60 5.89 18.47
CA LYS A 287 -13.86 5.73 17.74
C LYS A 287 -14.29 4.26 17.65
N LEU A 288 -13.39 3.39 17.20
CA LEU A 288 -13.70 1.97 17.03
C LEU A 288 -13.91 1.26 18.38
N SER A 289 -13.10 1.54 19.40
CA SER A 289 -13.27 0.96 20.74
C SER A 289 -14.64 1.28 21.31
N LYS A 290 -15.08 2.55 21.19
CA LYS A 290 -16.43 2.95 21.61
C LYS A 290 -17.52 2.17 20.86
N LEU A 291 -17.38 1.97 19.55
CA LEU A 291 -18.36 1.23 18.75
C LEU A 291 -18.39 -0.26 19.08
N VAL A 292 -17.24 -0.84 19.39
CA VAL A 292 -17.10 -2.25 19.75
C VAL A 292 -17.67 -2.55 21.15
N ASP A 293 -17.55 -1.60 22.10
CA ASP A 293 -18.06 -1.75 23.47
C ASP A 293 -19.56 -1.41 23.60
N LEU A 294 -20.17 -0.80 22.57
CA LEU A 294 -21.60 -0.51 22.56
C LEU A 294 -22.42 -1.80 22.43
N ASP A 295 -23.60 -1.80 23.05
CA ASP A 295 -24.60 -2.83 22.80
C ASP A 295 -25.00 -2.83 21.31
N SER A 296 -25.09 -4.04 20.75
CA SER A 296 -25.51 -4.32 19.37
C SER A 296 -26.76 -3.56 18.94
N SER A 297 -27.72 -3.39 19.84
CA SER A 297 -28.98 -2.65 19.59
C SER A 297 -28.78 -1.16 19.29
N LYS A 298 -27.62 -0.60 19.67
CA LYS A 298 -27.27 0.83 19.54
C LYS A 298 -26.30 1.13 18.40
N VAL A 299 -25.74 0.10 17.77
CA VAL A 299 -24.83 0.27 16.63
C VAL A 299 -25.66 0.15 15.35
N SER A 300 -25.85 1.26 14.66
CA SER A 300 -26.42 1.27 13.32
C SER A 300 -25.33 1.45 12.26
N GLY A 301 -25.29 0.54 11.28
CA GLY A 301 -24.40 0.61 10.13
C GLY A 301 -22.98 0.06 10.36
N SER A 302 -22.09 0.47 9.46
CA SER A 302 -20.71 0.01 9.32
C SER A 302 -19.78 0.56 10.42
N MET A 303 -19.18 -0.31 11.25
CA MET A 303 -18.22 0.10 12.27
C MET A 303 -16.91 0.56 11.61
N LEU A 304 -16.41 -0.25 10.68
CA LEU A 304 -15.19 0.03 9.91
C LEU A 304 -15.37 1.28 9.04
N GLY A 305 -16.58 1.49 8.49
CA GLY A 305 -16.99 2.66 7.73
C GLY A 305 -16.88 3.99 8.49
N SER A 306 -16.71 3.91 9.81
CA SER A 306 -16.46 5.07 10.65
C SER A 306 -15.03 5.62 10.51
N ILE A 307 -14.08 4.82 10.01
CA ILE A 307 -12.68 5.21 9.83
C ILE A 307 -12.16 5.08 8.38
N VAL A 308 -12.78 4.23 7.57
CA VAL A 308 -12.50 4.05 6.13
C VAL A 308 -13.77 4.22 5.30
N GLN A 309 -13.60 4.61 4.04
CA GLN A 309 -14.64 4.80 3.04
C GLN A 309 -14.05 4.47 1.67
N VAL A 310 -14.87 4.09 0.70
CA VAL A 310 -14.42 3.95 -0.69
C VAL A 310 -14.97 5.15 -1.47
N PRO A 311 -14.11 6.08 -1.93
CA PRO A 311 -14.59 7.25 -2.66
C PRO A 311 -15.36 6.84 -3.92
N LEU A 312 -16.42 7.59 -4.24
CA LEU A 312 -17.23 7.34 -5.44
C LEU A 312 -16.40 7.33 -6.72
N SER A 313 -15.32 8.12 -6.80
CA SER A 313 -14.37 8.09 -7.91
C SER A 313 -13.70 6.71 -8.10
N VAL A 314 -13.38 6.02 -7.00
CA VAL A 314 -12.84 4.66 -7.02
C VAL A 314 -13.92 3.67 -7.46
N ILE A 315 -15.14 3.78 -6.94
CA ILE A 315 -16.27 2.92 -7.33
C ILE A 315 -16.56 3.06 -8.83
N ASN A 316 -16.65 4.29 -9.32
CA ASN A 316 -16.88 4.58 -10.73
C ASN A 316 -15.77 4.04 -11.63
N TYR A 317 -14.50 4.22 -11.20
CA TYR A 317 -13.37 3.66 -11.92
C TYR A 317 -13.47 2.13 -12.00
N ARG A 318 -13.74 1.44 -10.89
CA ARG A 318 -13.88 -0.03 -10.88
C ARG A 318 -15.03 -0.52 -11.76
N ASN A 319 -16.17 0.16 -11.73
CA ASN A 319 -17.32 -0.14 -12.61
C ASN A 319 -16.94 0.05 -14.09
N TRP A 320 -16.24 1.14 -14.41
CA TRP A 320 -15.74 1.38 -15.76
C TRP A 320 -14.74 0.29 -16.21
N VAL A 321 -13.81 -0.12 -15.33
CA VAL A 321 -12.87 -1.21 -15.62
C VAL A 321 -13.63 -2.49 -15.93
N GLN A 322 -14.61 -2.84 -15.09
CA GLN A 322 -15.41 -4.04 -15.26
C GLN A 322 -16.18 -4.03 -16.59
N LEU A 323 -16.72 -2.88 -17.01
CA LEU A 323 -17.44 -2.77 -18.28
C LEU A 323 -16.51 -2.77 -19.50
N LYS A 324 -15.45 -1.96 -19.47
CA LYS A 324 -14.54 -1.76 -20.61
C LYS A 324 -13.66 -2.99 -20.87
N PHE A 325 -13.19 -3.64 -19.81
CA PHE A 325 -12.22 -4.74 -19.90
C PHE A 325 -12.82 -6.13 -19.61
N ARG A 326 -14.16 -6.27 -19.55
CA ARG A 326 -14.81 -7.60 -19.36
C ARG A 326 -14.35 -8.69 -20.33
N HIS A 327 -13.92 -8.30 -21.52
CA HIS A 327 -13.44 -9.23 -22.55
C HIS A 327 -12.14 -9.94 -22.14
N LEU A 328 -11.37 -9.38 -21.21
CA LEU A 328 -10.13 -9.99 -20.68
C LEU A 328 -10.40 -11.23 -19.82
N THR A 329 -11.64 -11.42 -19.35
CA THR A 329 -12.01 -12.52 -18.46
C THR A 329 -13.02 -13.49 -19.08
N SER A 330 -13.65 -13.14 -20.20
CA SER A 330 -14.62 -13.99 -20.90
C SER A 330 -14.00 -15.17 -21.65
N ASN A 331 -12.69 -15.14 -21.94
CA ASN A 331 -12.05 -16.08 -22.85
C ASN A 331 -11.31 -17.25 -22.16
N GLY A 332 -11.62 -17.57 -20.91
CA GLY A 332 -11.15 -18.81 -20.27
C GLY A 332 -9.64 -18.91 -20.00
N THR A 333 -8.86 -17.85 -20.18
CA THR A 333 -7.45 -17.80 -19.77
C THR A 333 -7.35 -17.68 -18.25
N THR A 334 -7.34 -18.83 -17.58
CA THR A 334 -6.87 -18.98 -16.20
C THR A 334 -5.40 -18.57 -16.14
N PRO A 335 -5.00 -17.70 -15.21
CA PRO A 335 -3.59 -17.50 -14.93
C PRO A 335 -3.07 -18.73 -14.17
N PRO A 336 -1.75 -18.98 -14.10
CA PRO A 336 -1.23 -19.87 -13.09
C PRO A 336 -1.63 -19.35 -11.70
N LEU A 337 -2.27 -20.19 -10.90
CA LEU A 337 -2.74 -19.90 -9.53
C LEU A 337 -1.60 -19.56 -8.53
N ASN A 338 -0.34 -19.49 -8.97
CA ASN A 338 0.85 -19.39 -8.12
C ASN A 338 1.65 -18.09 -8.34
N VAL A 339 1.00 -16.98 -8.68
CA VAL A 339 1.59 -15.65 -8.53
C VAL A 339 0.66 -14.81 -7.65
N LEU A 340 0.50 -15.27 -6.41
CA LEU A 340 0.10 -14.44 -5.28
C LEU A 340 1.24 -14.44 -4.30
#